data_AF-A0A358DEU4-F1
#
_entry.id   AF-A0A358DEU4-F1
#
_cell.length_a   1.000
_cell.length_b   1.000
_cell.length_c   1.000
_cell.angle_alpha   90.00
_cell.angle_beta   90.00
_cell.angle_gamma   90.00
#
_symmetry.space_group_name_H-M   'P 1'
#
loop_
_entity.id
_entity.type
_entity.pdbx_description
1 polymer ?
#
loop_
_entity_poly.entity_id
_entity_poly.type
_entity_poly.pdbx_seq_one_letter_code
_entity_poly.pdbx_strand_id
1 'polypeptide(L)'
;DEKFIYVAELNREQNHLKMNRYDAGSGDFDKTLFEETHPKYVEPENPVLFVRNNPAQFVWQSERDGFNHLYLYDTSGRLLKQLTRGDWEVTDVIGFDGKGQHLFFVSTQPSPLERHAYSVNLKSGSIHRLTNVPGMHTIAVSNSGRYLVSRYSASDNPGKVDIIDLKNAKTVTLTSALNPFAGISMPRVELGSLKAADGKTDLFYRMVKPANFDAAKKYPVAIYVYGGPHSQLVQNRWRYGSGGWETYMAQKGYLVFVLDNRGTSFRGRAFEDVTHRRLGVEEAKDQMCGVEFLKSL
;
A
#
# COMPACT_ATOMS: atom_id res chain seq x y z
N ASP A 1 24.67 3.39 -20.12
CA ASP A 1 25.87 4.10 -20.59
C ASP A 1 26.10 5.41 -19.84
N GLU A 2 25.24 5.74 -18.85
CA GLU A 2 25.44 6.87 -17.91
C GLU A 2 25.53 8.24 -18.59
N LYS A 3 25.05 8.35 -19.84
CA LYS A 3 25.08 9.60 -20.60
C LYS A 3 23.98 10.58 -20.23
N PHE A 4 22.92 10.13 -19.58
CA PHE A 4 21.75 10.95 -19.30
C PHE A 4 21.24 10.78 -17.87
N ILE A 5 20.75 11.88 -17.31
CA ILE A 5 20.02 11.94 -16.03
C ILE A 5 18.55 12.19 -16.33
N TYR A 6 17.66 11.52 -15.59
CA TYR A 6 16.21 11.61 -15.74
C TYR A 6 15.66 12.27 -14.48
N VAL A 7 14.91 13.36 -14.64
CA VAL A 7 14.44 14.20 -13.53
C VAL A 7 12.95 14.45 -13.70
N ALA A 8 12.17 14.07 -12.69
CA ALA A 8 10.78 14.47 -12.57
C ALA A 8 10.70 15.87 -11.94
N GLU A 9 10.40 16.88 -12.76
CA GLU A 9 10.22 18.25 -12.30
C GLU A 9 8.76 18.56 -12.06
N LEU A 10 8.46 19.16 -10.92
CA LEU A 10 7.12 19.62 -10.55
C LEU A 10 7.07 21.14 -10.57
N ASN A 11 5.94 21.67 -11.04
CA ASN A 11 5.62 23.07 -10.77
C ASN A 11 5.32 23.28 -9.26
N ARG A 12 5.27 24.55 -8.82
CA ARG A 12 5.07 24.90 -7.41
C ARG A 12 3.78 24.33 -6.80
N GLU A 13 2.71 24.27 -7.59
CA GLU A 13 1.42 23.71 -7.19
C GLU A 13 1.41 22.17 -7.15
N GLN A 14 2.51 21.52 -7.60
CA GLN A 14 2.65 20.08 -7.69
C GLN A 14 1.56 19.40 -8.51
N ASN A 15 1.01 20.08 -9.53
CA ASN A 15 -0.10 19.58 -10.33
C ASN A 15 0.26 19.38 -11.81
N HIS A 16 1.51 19.70 -12.16
CA HIS A 16 2.10 19.49 -13.46
C HIS A 16 3.53 18.96 -13.30
N LEU A 17 3.72 17.72 -13.73
CA LEU A 17 5.00 17.03 -13.78
C LEU A 17 5.54 17.04 -15.21
N LYS A 18 6.84 17.28 -15.33
CA LYS A 18 7.62 17.06 -16.56
C LYS A 18 8.70 16.04 -16.27
N MET A 19 8.69 14.92 -16.97
CA MET A 19 9.80 13.97 -16.95
C MET A 19 10.83 14.43 -17.95
N ASN A 20 11.90 15.07 -17.47
CA ASN A 20 12.95 15.65 -18.27
C ASN A 20 14.19 14.75 -18.32
N ARG A 21 14.95 14.89 -19.40
CA ARG A 21 16.24 14.26 -19.60
C ARG A 21 17.31 15.32 -19.80
N TYR A 22 18.43 15.12 -19.13
CA TYR A 22 19.60 16.01 -19.14
C TYR A 22 20.83 15.22 -19.55
N ASP A 23 21.77 15.85 -20.26
CA ASP A 23 23.10 15.28 -20.48
C ASP A 23 23.86 15.19 -19.14
N ALA A 24 24.41 14.02 -18.84
CA ALA A 24 25.06 13.78 -17.55
C ALA A 24 26.46 14.44 -17.45
N GLY A 25 27.10 14.72 -18.58
CA GLY A 25 28.44 15.31 -18.63
C GLY A 25 28.41 16.84 -18.56
N SER A 26 27.52 17.49 -19.32
CA SER A 26 27.39 18.95 -19.33
C SER A 26 26.33 19.49 -18.37
N GLY A 27 25.33 18.69 -18.02
CA GLY A 27 24.14 19.16 -17.29
C GLY A 27 23.13 19.89 -18.18
N ASP A 28 23.34 19.94 -19.50
CA ASP A 28 22.43 20.60 -20.42
C ASP A 28 21.10 19.86 -20.51
N PHE A 29 20.02 20.64 -20.60
CA PHE A 29 18.70 20.11 -20.92
C PHE A 29 18.70 19.51 -22.33
N ASP A 30 18.32 18.24 -22.45
CA ASP A 30 18.18 17.57 -23.73
C ASP A 30 16.72 17.64 -24.22
N LYS A 31 15.78 17.11 -23.43
CA LYS A 31 14.34 17.16 -23.77
C LYS A 31 13.41 16.78 -22.61
N THR A 32 12.14 17.14 -22.76
CA THR A 32 11.02 16.56 -22.00
C THR A 32 10.57 15.27 -22.68
N LEU A 33 10.51 14.16 -21.92
CA LEU A 33 10.09 12.84 -22.39
C LEU A 33 8.58 12.71 -22.43
N PHE A 34 7.92 13.13 -21.35
CA PHE A 34 6.47 13.17 -21.20
C PHE A 34 6.09 14.13 -20.07
N GLU A 35 4.80 14.46 -20.01
CA GLU A 35 4.23 15.28 -18.96
C GLU A 35 3.05 14.56 -18.31
N GLU A 36 2.81 14.80 -17.03
CA GLU A 36 1.60 14.39 -16.32
C GLU A 36 0.97 15.60 -15.65
N THR A 37 -0.36 15.68 -15.72
CA THR A 37 -1.12 16.75 -15.06
C THR A 37 -2.29 16.15 -14.32
N HIS A 38 -2.67 16.80 -13.23
CA HIS A 38 -3.87 16.44 -12.50
C HIS A 38 -4.48 17.69 -11.86
N PRO A 39 -5.81 17.86 -11.80
CA PRO A 39 -6.42 19.08 -11.24
C PRO A 39 -6.07 19.38 -9.77
N LYS A 40 -5.60 18.38 -9.02
CA LYS A 40 -5.23 18.52 -7.59
C LYS A 40 -3.72 18.51 -7.41
N TYR A 41 -3.10 17.35 -7.55
CA TYR A 41 -1.65 17.16 -7.51
C TYR A 41 -1.22 15.91 -8.30
N VAL A 42 0.04 15.83 -8.66
CA VAL A 42 0.77 14.66 -9.17
C VAL A 42 1.96 14.43 -8.25
N GLU A 43 2.24 13.18 -7.91
CA GLU A 43 3.20 12.85 -6.85
C GLU A 43 4.18 11.75 -7.29
N PRO A 44 5.30 12.12 -7.94
CA PRO A 44 6.34 11.18 -8.31
C PRO A 44 7.15 10.73 -7.09
N GLU A 45 6.69 9.72 -6.36
CA GLU A 45 7.42 9.19 -5.19
C GLU A 45 8.57 8.24 -5.57
N ASN A 46 8.60 7.77 -6.82
CA ASN A 46 9.49 6.70 -7.26
C ASN A 46 10.36 7.15 -8.44
N PRO A 47 11.66 6.79 -8.47
CA PRO A 47 12.53 7.06 -9.61
C PRO A 47 12.11 6.19 -10.82
N VAL A 48 12.59 6.58 -12.01
CA VAL A 48 12.49 5.70 -13.19
C VAL A 48 13.28 4.42 -12.94
N LEU A 49 12.68 3.28 -13.27
CA LEU A 49 13.32 1.96 -13.12
C LEU A 49 13.69 1.39 -14.49
N PHE A 50 14.97 1.45 -14.86
CA PHE A 50 15.44 0.88 -16.11
C PHE A 50 15.25 -0.63 -16.18
N VAL A 51 14.83 -1.11 -17.34
CA VAL A 51 14.62 -2.55 -17.59
C VAL A 51 15.98 -3.25 -17.65
N ARG A 52 16.17 -4.26 -16.79
CA ARG A 52 17.45 -4.94 -16.57
C ARG A 52 18.13 -5.47 -17.84
N ASN A 53 17.37 -5.95 -18.81
CA ASN A 53 17.90 -6.51 -20.07
C ASN A 53 17.76 -5.56 -21.27
N ASN A 54 17.19 -4.37 -21.08
CA ASN A 54 16.99 -3.39 -22.14
C ASN A 54 17.06 -1.96 -21.57
N PRO A 55 18.26 -1.36 -21.49
CA PRO A 55 18.43 -0.02 -20.92
C PRO A 55 17.81 1.10 -21.77
N ALA A 56 17.29 0.80 -22.97
CA ALA A 56 16.50 1.74 -23.75
C ALA A 56 15.03 1.82 -23.27
N GLN A 57 14.66 1.09 -22.22
CA GLN A 57 13.33 1.09 -21.62
C GLN A 57 13.40 1.30 -20.11
N PHE A 58 12.38 1.96 -19.56
CA PHE A 58 12.20 2.11 -18.13
C PHE A 58 10.72 1.99 -17.73
N VAL A 59 10.51 1.62 -16.48
CA VAL A 59 9.19 1.57 -15.85
C VAL A 59 9.01 2.83 -15.02
N TRP A 60 7.84 3.45 -15.18
CA TRP A 60 7.38 4.62 -14.46
C TRP A 60 6.15 4.25 -13.62
N GLN A 61 6.08 4.76 -12.40
CA GLN A 61 4.94 4.62 -11.50
C GLN A 61 4.09 5.89 -11.59
N SER A 62 2.79 5.73 -11.80
CA SER A 62 1.86 6.85 -11.97
C SER A 62 0.47 6.46 -11.53
N GLU A 63 -0.25 7.43 -10.96
CA GLU A 63 -1.65 7.28 -10.55
C GLU A 63 -2.63 7.88 -11.56
N ARG A 64 -2.18 8.08 -12.80
CA ARG A 64 -2.96 8.78 -13.85
C ARG A 64 -4.31 8.17 -14.17
N ASP A 65 -4.52 6.88 -13.89
CA ASP A 65 -5.80 6.17 -14.05
C ASP A 65 -6.57 6.00 -12.73
N GLY A 66 -6.13 6.68 -11.67
CA GLY A 66 -6.76 6.72 -10.36
C GLY A 66 -6.11 5.83 -9.31
N PHE A 67 -5.16 4.96 -9.70
CA PHE A 67 -4.41 4.09 -8.78
C PHE A 67 -2.95 4.01 -9.23
N ASN A 68 -2.01 3.86 -8.29
CA ASN A 68 -0.60 3.71 -8.68
C ASN A 68 -0.37 2.43 -9.49
N HIS A 69 0.05 2.60 -10.74
CA HIS A 69 0.29 1.51 -11.70
C HIS A 69 1.62 1.69 -12.43
N LEU A 70 2.06 0.61 -13.09
CA LEU A 70 3.34 0.52 -13.79
C LEU A 70 3.16 0.78 -15.28
N TYR A 71 3.95 1.71 -15.81
CA TYR A 71 3.92 2.14 -17.20
C TYR A 71 5.32 1.96 -17.82
N LEU A 72 5.41 1.18 -18.89
CA LEU A 72 6.64 0.91 -19.62
C LEU A 72 6.84 1.97 -20.72
N TYR A 73 7.96 2.68 -20.66
CA TYR A 73 8.38 3.70 -21.61
C TYR A 73 9.68 3.29 -22.30
N ASP A 74 9.93 3.84 -23.50
CA ASP A 74 11.29 3.92 -24.04
C ASP A 74 11.97 5.25 -23.69
N THR A 75 13.30 5.30 -23.81
CA THR A 75 14.10 6.51 -23.55
C THR A 75 13.86 7.65 -24.54
N SER A 76 13.03 7.43 -25.56
CA SER A 76 12.57 8.53 -26.42
C SER A 76 11.43 9.34 -25.77
N GLY A 77 10.75 8.76 -24.77
CA GLY A 77 9.57 9.32 -24.10
C GLY A 77 8.26 8.67 -24.53
N ARG A 78 8.30 7.67 -25.42
CA ARG A 78 7.10 7.00 -25.91
C ARG A 78 6.62 5.95 -24.90
N LEU A 79 5.35 6.04 -24.52
CA LEU A 79 4.67 5.00 -23.76
C LEU A 79 4.52 3.75 -24.64
N LEU A 80 5.11 2.65 -24.20
CA LEU A 80 5.04 1.37 -24.89
C LEU A 80 3.86 0.53 -24.41
N LYS A 81 3.62 0.51 -23.09
CA LYS A 81 2.58 -0.33 -22.48
C LYS A 81 2.25 0.11 -21.05
N GLN A 82 0.97 0.07 -20.68
CA GLN A 82 0.56 0.04 -19.27
C GLN A 82 0.59 -1.43 -18.79
N LEU A 83 1.51 -1.74 -17.88
CA LEU A 83 1.80 -3.09 -17.40
C LEU A 83 0.79 -3.58 -16.36
N THR A 84 0.28 -2.69 -15.52
CA THR A 84 -0.72 -3.00 -14.48
C THR A 84 -1.92 -2.06 -14.58
N ARG A 85 -3.10 -2.53 -14.17
CA ARG A 85 -4.36 -1.77 -14.20
C ARG A 85 -5.41 -2.39 -13.28
N GLY A 86 -6.41 -1.59 -12.90
CA GLY A 86 -7.57 -2.00 -12.12
C GLY A 86 -7.69 -1.24 -10.81
N ASP A 87 -8.71 -1.58 -10.02
CA ASP A 87 -9.09 -0.86 -8.80
C ASP A 87 -8.24 -1.28 -7.59
N TRP A 88 -6.92 -1.17 -7.74
CA TRP A 88 -5.90 -1.53 -6.76
C TRP A 88 -4.58 -0.85 -7.11
N GLU A 89 -3.65 -0.79 -6.16
CA GLU A 89 -2.37 -0.07 -6.30
C GLU A 89 -1.18 -1.00 -6.27
N VAL A 90 -0.14 -0.64 -7.02
CA VAL A 90 1.23 -1.07 -6.76
C VAL A 90 1.78 -0.24 -5.60
N THR A 91 2.33 -0.92 -4.59
CA THR A 91 2.86 -0.27 -3.39
C THR A 91 4.37 -0.38 -3.27
N ASP A 92 4.99 -1.27 -4.03
CA ASP A 92 6.44 -1.43 -4.07
C ASP A 92 6.87 -2.15 -5.35
N VAL A 93 8.06 -1.85 -5.86
CA VAL A 93 8.71 -2.56 -6.97
C VAL A 93 9.99 -3.20 -6.47
N ILE A 94 9.98 -4.52 -6.36
CA ILE A 94 10.98 -5.29 -5.59
C ILE A 94 12.10 -5.89 -6.46
N GLY A 95 12.02 -5.74 -7.79
CA GLY A 95 13.10 -6.08 -8.72
C GLY A 95 12.66 -6.88 -9.94
N PHE A 96 13.62 -7.52 -10.61
CA PHE A 96 13.37 -8.31 -11.82
C PHE A 96 13.78 -9.77 -11.66
N ASP A 97 13.27 -10.65 -12.52
CA ASP A 97 13.85 -11.97 -12.71
C ASP A 97 15.29 -11.88 -13.28
N GLY A 98 16.02 -12.99 -13.23
CA GLY A 98 17.40 -13.04 -13.71
C GLY A 98 17.57 -12.72 -15.20
N LYS A 99 16.50 -12.81 -15.99
CA LYS A 99 16.51 -12.52 -17.44
C LYS A 99 16.03 -11.10 -17.77
N GLY A 100 15.52 -10.35 -16.80
CA GLY A 100 14.86 -9.05 -17.02
C GLY A 100 13.53 -9.15 -17.79
N GLN A 101 12.87 -10.30 -17.83
CA GLN A 101 11.61 -10.50 -18.55
C GLN A 101 10.38 -10.25 -17.69
N HIS A 102 10.51 -10.50 -16.39
CA HIS A 102 9.46 -10.25 -15.41
C HIS A 102 9.92 -9.19 -14.41
N LEU A 103 9.04 -8.25 -14.11
CA LEU A 103 9.16 -7.34 -13.00
C LEU A 103 8.34 -7.87 -11.83
N PHE A 104 8.91 -7.83 -10.64
CA PHE A 104 8.27 -8.21 -9.39
C PHE A 104 7.83 -6.96 -8.63
N PHE A 105 6.62 -6.99 -8.07
CA PHE A 105 6.03 -5.86 -7.36
C PHE A 105 5.13 -6.32 -6.22
N VAL A 106 4.78 -5.41 -5.32
CA VAL A 106 3.83 -5.61 -4.22
C VAL A 106 2.57 -4.80 -4.50
N SER A 107 1.40 -5.34 -4.19
CA SER A 107 0.12 -4.72 -4.51
C SER A 107 -0.99 -5.00 -3.50
N THR A 108 -2.01 -4.14 -3.49
CA THR A 108 -3.28 -4.24 -2.74
C THR A 108 -4.37 -5.03 -3.49
N GLN A 109 -4.06 -5.64 -4.63
CA GLN A 109 -5.04 -6.26 -5.53
C GLN A 109 -6.09 -7.20 -4.90
N PRO A 110 -5.78 -8.02 -3.87
CA PRO A 110 -6.78 -8.86 -3.21
C PRO A 110 -7.70 -8.07 -2.27
N SER A 111 -7.12 -7.07 -1.60
CA SER A 111 -7.77 -6.25 -0.57
C SER A 111 -6.85 -5.09 -0.20
N PRO A 112 -7.37 -3.88 0.07
CA PRO A 112 -6.57 -2.77 0.57
C PRO A 112 -5.93 -3.05 1.94
N LEU A 113 -6.45 -4.04 2.68
CA LEU A 113 -5.94 -4.48 3.97
C LEU A 113 -4.75 -5.44 3.88
N GLU A 114 -4.37 -5.86 2.67
CA GLU A 114 -3.34 -6.88 2.44
C GLU A 114 -2.26 -6.36 1.49
N ARG A 115 -1.09 -7.01 1.53
CA ARG A 115 0.01 -6.74 0.60
C ARG A 115 0.54 -8.05 0.06
N HIS A 116 0.52 -8.20 -1.26
CA HIS A 116 0.92 -9.44 -1.91
C HIS A 116 1.96 -9.20 -2.98
N ALA A 117 2.86 -10.17 -3.14
CA ALA A 117 3.84 -10.16 -4.21
C ALA A 117 3.21 -10.65 -5.51
N TYR A 118 3.60 -10.01 -6.61
CA TYR A 118 3.19 -10.34 -7.97
C TYR A 118 4.38 -10.29 -8.91
N SER A 119 4.25 -10.95 -10.06
CA SER A 119 5.10 -10.73 -11.23
C SER A 119 4.27 -10.20 -12.38
N VAL A 120 4.86 -9.34 -13.21
CA VAL A 120 4.32 -8.94 -14.52
C VAL A 120 5.35 -9.21 -15.60
N ASN A 121 4.93 -9.88 -16.67
CA ASN A 121 5.76 -10.07 -17.84
C ASN A 121 5.79 -8.78 -18.68
N LEU A 122 6.97 -8.22 -18.95
CA LEU A 122 7.08 -6.92 -19.63
C LEU A 122 6.59 -6.93 -21.08
N LYS A 123 6.62 -8.11 -21.75
CA LYS A 123 6.18 -8.24 -23.14
C LYS A 123 4.68 -8.47 -23.24
N SER A 124 4.14 -9.47 -22.55
CA SER A 124 2.69 -9.77 -22.62
C SER A 124 1.86 -8.82 -21.75
N GLY A 125 2.37 -8.38 -20.60
CA GLY A 125 1.59 -7.71 -19.55
C GLY A 125 0.84 -8.68 -18.65
N SER A 126 1.10 -9.99 -18.73
CA SER A 126 0.44 -10.99 -17.89
C SER A 126 0.94 -10.90 -16.45
N ILE A 127 0.00 -10.87 -15.50
CA ILE A 127 0.25 -10.76 -14.06
C ILE A 127 0.02 -12.10 -13.38
N HIS A 128 0.91 -12.47 -12.45
CA HIS A 128 0.78 -13.66 -11.61
C HIS A 128 1.02 -13.34 -10.14
N ARG A 129 0.13 -13.79 -9.25
CA ARG A 129 0.30 -13.66 -7.79
C ARG A 129 1.31 -14.70 -7.29
N LEU A 130 2.24 -14.25 -6.44
CA LEU A 130 3.35 -15.06 -5.91
C LEU A 130 3.16 -15.43 -4.43
N THR A 131 2.41 -14.65 -3.65
CA THR A 131 2.04 -14.97 -2.26
C THR A 131 0.53 -15.16 -2.14
N ASN A 132 0.09 -16.28 -1.56
CA ASN A 132 -1.34 -16.65 -1.52
C ASN A 132 -1.94 -16.73 -0.10
N VAL A 133 -1.10 -16.74 0.94
CA VAL A 133 -1.57 -16.76 2.34
C VAL A 133 -2.00 -15.34 2.71
N PRO A 134 -3.24 -15.08 3.17
CA PRO A 134 -3.69 -13.73 3.51
C PRO A 134 -2.76 -13.00 4.49
N GLY A 135 -2.57 -11.69 4.29
CA GLY A 135 -1.93 -10.83 5.27
C GLY A 135 -1.11 -9.68 4.68
N MET A 136 -0.30 -9.08 5.55
CA MET A 136 0.65 -8.04 5.17
C MET A 136 2.03 -8.66 4.93
N HIS A 137 2.44 -8.76 3.67
CA HIS A 137 3.75 -9.27 3.30
C HIS A 137 4.76 -8.14 3.04
N THR A 138 5.95 -8.28 3.62
CA THR A 138 7.16 -7.56 3.24
C THR A 138 8.05 -8.52 2.46
N ILE A 139 8.49 -8.10 1.28
CA ILE A 139 9.09 -8.99 0.29
C ILE A 139 10.50 -8.53 -0.06
N ALA A 140 11.42 -9.48 -0.20
CA ALA A 140 12.71 -9.28 -0.85
C ALA A 140 12.95 -10.36 -1.90
N VAL A 141 13.55 -9.99 -3.03
CA VAL A 141 13.91 -10.92 -4.10
C VAL A 141 15.42 -11.16 -4.09
N SER A 142 15.84 -12.40 -4.30
CA SER A 142 17.27 -12.73 -4.41
C SER A 142 17.88 -12.06 -5.65
N ASN A 143 19.17 -11.74 -5.62
CA ASN A 143 19.85 -11.09 -6.76
C ASN A 143 19.71 -11.87 -8.09
N SER A 144 19.62 -13.20 -8.00
CA SER A 144 19.38 -14.11 -9.13
C SER A 144 17.96 -14.06 -9.70
N GLY A 145 17.00 -13.45 -8.99
CA GLY A 145 15.59 -13.43 -9.34
C GLY A 145 14.89 -14.79 -9.21
N ARG A 146 15.51 -15.77 -8.51
CA ARG A 146 14.97 -17.13 -8.35
C ARG A 146 14.18 -17.32 -7.07
N TYR A 147 14.60 -16.69 -5.98
CA TYR A 147 13.98 -16.87 -4.68
C TYR A 147 13.36 -15.57 -4.20
N LEU A 148 12.25 -15.69 -3.49
CA LEU A 148 11.55 -14.60 -2.84
C LEU A 148 11.48 -14.91 -1.35
N VAL A 149 11.93 -13.98 -0.51
CA VAL A 149 11.76 -14.04 0.94
C VAL A 149 10.54 -13.21 1.30
N SER A 150 9.55 -13.83 1.92
CA SER A 150 8.31 -13.20 2.35
C SER A 150 8.23 -13.25 3.87
N ARG A 151 8.37 -12.09 4.51
CA ARG A 151 8.04 -11.92 5.93
C ARG A 151 6.61 -11.39 6.01
N TYR A 152 5.73 -12.10 6.70
CA TYR A 152 4.33 -11.71 6.76
C TYR A 152 3.71 -11.99 8.13
N SER A 153 2.67 -11.24 8.43
CA SER A 153 1.77 -11.49 9.55
C SER A 153 0.33 -11.26 9.10
N ALA A 154 -0.61 -11.84 9.84
CA ALA A 154 -2.03 -11.68 9.63
C ALA A 154 -2.71 -11.51 11.00
N SER A 155 -3.99 -11.18 11.06
CA SER A 155 -4.69 -10.96 12.34
C SER A 155 -4.54 -12.11 13.33
N ASP A 156 -4.41 -13.35 12.82
CA ASP A 156 -4.34 -14.62 13.55
C ASP A 156 -2.92 -15.22 13.65
N ASN A 157 -1.92 -14.61 13.00
CA ASN A 157 -0.53 -15.09 13.01
C ASN A 157 0.47 -13.97 13.34
N PRO A 158 1.30 -14.10 14.40
CA PRO A 158 2.23 -13.06 14.84
C PRO A 158 3.41 -12.83 13.89
N GLY A 159 3.69 -13.77 12.99
CA GLY A 159 4.71 -13.58 11.98
C GLY A 159 5.28 -14.90 11.47
N LYS A 160 5.50 -14.98 10.16
CA LYS A 160 6.21 -16.08 9.50
C LYS A 160 7.20 -15.52 8.49
N VAL A 161 8.26 -16.28 8.23
CA VAL A 161 9.22 -16.00 7.16
C VAL A 161 9.29 -17.22 6.26
N ASP A 162 8.88 -17.03 5.01
CA ASP A 162 8.88 -18.06 3.98
C ASP A 162 9.91 -17.71 2.89
N ILE A 163 10.60 -18.73 2.37
CA ILE A 163 11.31 -18.66 1.09
C ILE A 163 10.45 -19.35 0.04
N ILE A 164 10.24 -18.68 -1.10
CA ILE A 164 9.51 -19.20 -2.26
C ILE A 164 10.50 -19.36 -3.42
N ASP A 165 10.63 -20.56 -3.98
CA ASP A 165 11.35 -20.80 -5.25
C ASP A 165 10.42 -20.49 -6.43
N LEU A 166 10.68 -19.40 -7.14
CA LEU A 166 9.86 -18.91 -8.24
C LEU A 166 9.90 -19.83 -9.48
N LYS A 167 10.84 -20.78 -9.54
CA LYS A 167 10.91 -21.75 -10.64
C LYS A 167 9.78 -22.77 -10.59
N ASN A 168 9.38 -23.19 -9.39
CA ASN A 168 8.41 -24.29 -9.19
C ASN A 168 7.34 -23.96 -8.13
N ALA A 169 7.30 -22.72 -7.64
CA ALA A 169 6.40 -22.22 -6.60
C ALA A 169 6.51 -22.98 -5.26
N LYS A 170 7.60 -23.72 -5.01
CA LYS A 170 7.78 -24.41 -3.73
C LYS A 170 8.07 -23.40 -2.63
N THR A 171 7.35 -23.52 -1.52
CA THR A 171 7.52 -22.68 -0.34
C THR A 171 8.18 -23.47 0.79
N VAL A 172 9.13 -22.85 1.49
CA VAL A 172 9.75 -23.37 2.72
C VAL A 172 9.64 -22.30 3.81
N THR A 173 8.99 -22.63 4.91
CA THR A 173 8.97 -21.76 6.10
C THR A 173 10.29 -21.88 6.85
N LEU A 174 11.01 -20.77 6.96
CA LEU A 174 12.27 -20.68 7.71
C LEU A 174 12.01 -20.57 9.21
N THR A 175 11.06 -19.73 9.59
CA THR A 175 10.72 -19.50 10.99
C THR A 175 9.28 -19.03 11.14
N SER A 176 8.71 -19.32 12.30
CA SER A 176 7.41 -18.84 12.75
C SER A 176 7.57 -18.21 14.12
N ALA A 177 7.06 -16.99 14.28
CA ALA A 177 7.02 -16.35 15.58
C ALA A 177 6.01 -17.08 16.49
N LEU A 178 6.38 -17.26 17.74
CA LEU A 178 5.44 -17.71 18.76
C LEU A 178 4.50 -16.56 19.12
N ASN A 179 3.26 -16.87 19.49
CA ASN A 179 2.36 -15.87 20.05
C ASN A 179 2.91 -15.42 21.42
N PRO A 180 3.34 -14.16 21.58
CA PRO A 180 3.91 -13.69 22.84
C PRO A 180 2.87 -13.62 23.98
N PHE A 181 1.59 -13.76 23.65
CA PHE A 181 0.49 -13.71 24.61
C PHE A 181 -0.17 -15.07 24.85
N ALA A 182 0.49 -16.16 24.48
CA ALA A 182 -0.01 -17.51 24.76
C ALA A 182 -0.29 -17.69 26.27
N GLY A 183 -1.49 -18.15 26.62
CA GLY A 183 -1.93 -18.30 28.01
C GLY A 183 -2.36 -17.02 28.71
N ILE A 184 -2.29 -15.85 28.04
CA ILE A 184 -2.74 -14.57 28.59
C ILE A 184 -4.14 -14.24 28.04
N SER A 185 -5.05 -13.83 28.91
CA SER A 185 -6.36 -13.33 28.50
C SER A 185 -6.25 -11.93 27.88
N MET A 186 -6.03 -11.89 26.58
CA MET A 186 -5.83 -10.65 25.83
C MET A 186 -7.16 -10.00 25.44
N PRO A 187 -7.21 -8.65 25.35
CA PRO A 187 -8.27 -7.94 24.65
C PRO A 187 -8.53 -8.53 23.26
N ARG A 188 -9.81 -8.56 22.85
CA ARG A 188 -10.22 -9.01 21.53
C ARG A 188 -10.10 -7.85 20.55
N VAL A 189 -9.60 -8.11 19.35
CA VAL A 189 -9.56 -7.11 18.27
C VAL A 189 -10.46 -7.59 17.15
N GLU A 190 -11.44 -6.78 16.78
CA GLU A 190 -12.40 -7.07 15.72
C GLU A 190 -12.20 -6.09 14.57
N LEU A 191 -12.22 -6.61 13.34
CA LEU A 191 -12.27 -5.81 12.12
C LEU A 191 -13.74 -5.63 11.72
N GLY A 192 -14.08 -4.44 11.22
CA GLY A 192 -15.35 -4.22 10.56
C GLY A 192 -15.27 -3.09 9.54
N SER A 193 -16.43 -2.73 9.01
CA SER A 193 -16.55 -1.60 8.09
C SER A 193 -17.84 -0.83 8.33
N LEU A 194 -17.83 0.45 7.95
CA LEU A 194 -18.99 1.33 7.97
C LEU A 194 -18.95 2.26 6.75
N LYS A 195 -20.08 2.91 6.46
CA LYS A 195 -20.16 3.90 5.38
C LYS A 195 -19.58 5.24 5.81
N ALA A 196 -18.78 5.84 4.94
CA ALA A 196 -18.29 7.21 5.07
C ALA A 196 -19.43 8.23 5.00
N ALA A 197 -19.12 9.51 5.24
CA ALA A 197 -20.11 10.58 5.24
C ALA A 197 -20.78 10.81 3.87
N ASP A 198 -20.22 10.28 2.78
CA ASP A 198 -20.85 10.28 1.45
C ASP A 198 -21.93 9.20 1.28
N GLY A 199 -22.12 8.32 2.27
CA GLY A 199 -23.11 7.24 2.26
C GLY A 199 -22.79 6.08 1.31
N LYS A 200 -21.61 6.08 0.67
CA LYS A 200 -21.26 5.11 -0.40
C LYS A 200 -19.98 4.37 -0.09
N THR A 201 -18.95 5.09 0.34
CA THR A 201 -17.59 4.57 0.50
C THR A 201 -17.46 3.74 1.78
N ASP A 202 -16.87 2.54 1.67
CA ASP A 202 -16.56 1.70 2.84
C ASP A 202 -15.27 2.14 3.53
N LEU A 203 -15.38 2.40 4.83
CA LEU A 203 -14.29 2.69 5.75
C LEU A 203 -14.03 1.47 6.64
N PHE A 204 -12.78 1.05 6.74
CA PHE A 204 -12.41 -0.07 7.59
C PHE A 204 -12.05 0.44 8.99
N TYR A 205 -12.48 -0.30 10.01
CA TYR A 205 -12.13 -0.02 11.39
C TYR A 205 -11.60 -1.26 12.10
N ARG A 206 -10.80 -1.05 13.14
CA ARG A 206 -10.60 -2.04 14.20
C ARG A 206 -11.18 -1.56 15.52
N MET A 207 -11.77 -2.50 16.26
CA MET A 207 -12.27 -2.30 17.62
C MET A 207 -11.51 -3.21 18.58
N VAL A 208 -10.90 -2.63 19.62
CA VAL A 208 -10.29 -3.39 20.71
C VAL A 208 -11.25 -3.42 21.90
N LYS A 209 -11.65 -4.62 22.30
CA LYS A 209 -12.59 -4.86 23.40
C LYS A 209 -11.87 -5.51 24.58
N PRO A 210 -12.22 -5.19 25.84
CA PRO A 210 -11.73 -5.89 27.02
C PRO A 210 -11.90 -7.41 26.89
N ALA A 211 -11.01 -8.19 27.50
CA ALA A 211 -11.06 -9.65 27.40
C ALA A 211 -12.37 -10.25 27.97
N ASN A 212 -12.94 -9.58 28.97
CA ASN A 212 -14.23 -9.87 29.62
C ASN A 212 -15.36 -8.97 29.12
N PHE A 213 -15.32 -8.53 27.84
CA PHE A 213 -16.36 -7.72 27.24
C PHE A 213 -17.75 -8.35 27.40
N ASP A 214 -18.72 -7.52 27.77
CA ASP A 214 -20.11 -7.88 28.00
C ASP A 214 -21.00 -6.92 27.19
N ALA A 215 -21.70 -7.45 26.19
CA ALA A 215 -22.53 -6.64 25.28
C ALA A 215 -23.71 -5.94 26.00
N ALA A 216 -24.08 -6.35 27.21
CA ALA A 216 -25.13 -5.70 27.99
C ALA A 216 -24.65 -4.44 28.74
N LYS A 217 -23.33 -4.16 28.74
CA LYS A 217 -22.73 -3.03 29.46
C LYS A 217 -22.36 -1.88 28.52
N LYS A 218 -22.44 -0.66 29.06
CA LYS A 218 -21.89 0.53 28.41
C LYS A 218 -20.44 0.71 28.83
N TYR A 219 -19.59 1.04 27.86
CA TYR A 219 -18.16 1.27 28.06
C TYR A 219 -17.79 2.67 27.59
N PRO A 220 -16.83 3.37 28.24
CA PRO A 220 -16.21 4.53 27.63
C PRO A 220 -15.42 4.10 26.39
N VAL A 221 -15.43 4.92 25.35
CA VAL A 221 -14.73 4.64 24.09
C VAL A 221 -13.61 5.65 23.89
N ALA A 222 -12.39 5.15 23.69
CA ALA A 222 -11.26 5.94 23.21
C ALA A 222 -11.18 5.82 21.68
N ILE A 223 -11.40 6.92 20.97
CA ILE A 223 -11.24 6.98 19.51
C ILE A 223 -9.80 7.42 19.23
N TYR A 224 -9.03 6.57 18.56
CA TYR A 224 -7.65 6.87 18.16
C TYR A 224 -7.63 7.15 16.66
N VAL A 225 -7.17 8.35 16.29
CA VAL A 225 -7.19 8.86 14.93
C VAL A 225 -5.78 9.28 14.52
N TYR A 226 -5.33 8.79 13.37
CA TYR A 226 -4.31 9.48 12.56
C TYR A 226 -5.00 10.18 11.38
N GLY A 227 -5.60 9.41 10.48
CA GLY A 227 -6.58 9.89 9.48
C GLY A 227 -6.05 10.76 8.34
N GLY A 228 -4.75 11.07 8.29
CA GLY A 228 -4.13 11.88 7.24
C GLY A 228 -3.62 11.09 6.02
N PRO A 229 -3.20 11.80 4.96
CA PRO A 229 -2.54 11.21 3.78
C PRO A 229 -1.29 10.38 4.13
N HIS A 230 -0.87 9.50 3.21
CA HIS A 230 0.28 8.58 3.37
C HIS A 230 0.19 7.62 4.56
N SER A 231 -1.03 7.37 5.08
CA SER A 231 -1.23 6.51 6.25
C SER A 231 -2.26 5.42 6.02
N GLN A 232 -2.19 4.38 6.85
CA GLN A 232 -3.21 3.34 6.98
C GLN A 232 -2.99 2.63 8.31
N LEU A 233 -3.96 2.70 9.23
CA LEU A 233 -3.86 2.07 10.54
C LEU A 233 -4.48 0.68 10.56
N VAL A 234 -5.50 0.43 9.76
CA VAL A 234 -6.29 -0.80 9.75
C VAL A 234 -5.80 -1.70 8.62
N GLN A 235 -5.18 -2.81 8.98
CA GLN A 235 -4.51 -3.74 8.06
C GLN A 235 -4.68 -5.17 8.57
N ASN A 236 -4.67 -6.16 7.67
CA ASN A 236 -4.61 -7.58 8.03
C ASN A 236 -3.16 -7.97 8.41
N ARG A 237 -2.65 -7.36 9.48
CA ARG A 237 -1.40 -7.75 10.17
C ARG A 237 -1.71 -8.24 11.57
N TRP A 238 -0.71 -8.71 12.31
CA TRP A 238 -0.91 -9.23 13.67
C TRP A 238 -1.86 -8.35 14.50
N ARG A 239 -2.96 -8.96 14.97
CA ARG A 239 -4.04 -8.30 15.74
C ARG A 239 -4.62 -7.03 15.07
N TYR A 240 -4.78 -7.06 13.74
CA TYR A 240 -5.18 -5.93 12.91
C TYR A 240 -4.32 -4.66 13.09
N GLY A 241 -3.09 -4.83 13.57
CA GLY A 241 -2.17 -3.75 13.88
C GLY A 241 -2.38 -3.04 15.23
N SER A 242 -3.25 -3.57 16.10
CA SER A 242 -3.42 -3.08 17.47
C SER A 242 -2.11 -3.12 18.24
N GLY A 243 -1.73 -2.00 18.85
CA GLY A 243 -0.55 -1.85 19.67
C GLY A 243 -0.77 -2.10 21.16
N GLY A 244 0.29 -1.82 21.93
CA GLY A 244 0.31 -1.96 23.39
C GLY A 244 -0.55 -0.94 24.11
N TRP A 245 -0.66 0.29 23.58
CA TRP A 245 -1.51 1.33 24.17
C TRP A 245 -2.99 0.96 24.08
N GLU A 246 -3.46 0.47 22.93
CA GLU A 246 -4.85 0.02 22.79
C GLU A 246 -5.15 -1.17 23.70
N THR A 247 -4.19 -2.09 23.82
CA THR A 247 -4.29 -3.23 24.75
C THR A 247 -4.42 -2.76 26.20
N TYR A 248 -3.59 -1.79 26.61
CA TYR A 248 -3.61 -1.22 27.95
C TYR A 248 -4.94 -0.51 28.24
N MET A 249 -5.44 0.31 27.31
CA MET A 249 -6.72 1.00 27.48
C MET A 249 -7.89 0.01 27.60
N ALA A 250 -7.88 -1.07 26.82
CA ALA A 250 -8.86 -2.13 26.95
C ALA A 250 -8.81 -2.84 28.32
N GLN A 251 -7.62 -3.02 28.90
CA GLN A 251 -7.49 -3.54 30.27
C GLN A 251 -8.00 -2.56 31.33
N LYS A 252 -8.03 -1.25 31.03
CA LYS A 252 -8.66 -0.22 31.88
C LYS A 252 -10.17 -0.10 31.69
N GLY A 253 -10.78 -0.97 30.88
CA GLY A 253 -12.22 -0.99 30.66
C GLY A 253 -12.70 -0.01 29.58
N TYR A 254 -11.82 0.48 28.70
CA TYR A 254 -12.22 1.24 27.53
C TYR A 254 -12.44 0.32 26.33
N LEU A 255 -13.37 0.66 25.45
CA LEU A 255 -13.28 0.22 24.06
C LEU A 255 -12.29 1.15 23.34
N VAL A 256 -11.47 0.61 22.44
CA VAL A 256 -10.63 1.45 21.58
C VAL A 256 -11.05 1.28 20.14
N PHE A 257 -11.39 2.39 19.48
CA PHE A 257 -11.87 2.39 18.11
C PHE A 257 -10.90 3.15 17.20
N VAL A 258 -10.53 2.53 16.09
CA VAL A 258 -9.64 3.10 15.07
C VAL A 258 -10.31 2.94 13.72
N LEU A 259 -10.47 4.04 12.98
CA LEU A 259 -11.15 4.08 11.69
C LEU A 259 -10.24 4.76 10.67
N ASP A 260 -9.97 4.09 9.55
CA ASP A 260 -9.31 4.71 8.39
C ASP A 260 -10.38 5.43 7.55
N ASN A 261 -10.45 6.76 7.69
CA ASN A 261 -11.36 7.64 6.95
C ASN A 261 -10.90 7.90 5.50
N ARG A 262 -11.76 8.50 4.65
CA ARG A 262 -11.32 9.00 3.34
C ARG A 262 -10.21 10.02 3.54
N GLY A 263 -9.18 9.97 2.69
CA GLY A 263 -7.94 10.72 2.85
C GLY A 263 -6.72 9.85 3.20
N THR A 264 -6.91 8.64 3.72
CA THR A 264 -5.81 7.69 3.97
C THR A 264 -5.44 6.94 2.68
N SER A 265 -4.25 6.31 2.64
CA SER A 265 -3.69 5.72 1.41
C SER A 265 -4.20 4.31 1.11
N PHE A 266 -3.72 3.73 -0.01
CA PHE A 266 -3.95 2.34 -0.43
C PHE A 266 -5.39 2.02 -0.84
N ARG A 267 -6.11 3.03 -1.32
CA ARG A 267 -7.53 2.99 -1.69
C ARG A 267 -7.85 3.74 -2.99
N GLY A 268 -6.82 4.15 -3.72
CA GLY A 268 -6.88 4.95 -4.93
C GLY A 268 -6.90 6.45 -4.64
N ARG A 269 -6.47 7.20 -5.64
CA ARG A 269 -6.40 8.66 -5.63
C ARG A 269 -7.74 9.30 -5.28
N ALA A 270 -8.85 8.78 -5.80
CA ALA A 270 -10.18 9.33 -5.50
C ALA A 270 -10.55 9.26 -4.00
N PHE A 271 -10.02 8.27 -3.28
CA PHE A 271 -10.21 8.11 -1.84
C PHE A 271 -9.30 9.05 -1.05
N GLU A 272 -8.05 9.23 -1.46
CA GLU A 272 -7.06 10.10 -0.81
C GLU A 272 -7.35 11.60 -1.06
N ASP A 273 -7.69 11.95 -2.29
CA ASP A 273 -7.84 13.31 -2.78
C ASP A 273 -9.01 14.09 -2.14
N VAL A 274 -9.88 13.45 -1.36
CA VAL A 274 -11.05 14.12 -0.75
C VAL A 274 -10.62 15.25 0.20
N THR A 275 -9.43 15.15 0.78
CA THR A 275 -8.87 16.10 1.74
C THR A 275 -8.11 17.24 1.07
N HIS A 276 -7.93 17.21 -0.26
CA HIS A 276 -7.18 18.23 -0.99
C HIS A 276 -7.76 19.63 -0.74
N ARG A 277 -6.93 20.53 -0.18
CA ARG A 277 -7.28 21.89 0.28
C ARG A 277 -8.43 21.93 1.30
N ARG A 278 -8.71 20.82 1.98
CA ARG A 278 -9.81 20.63 2.94
C ARG A 278 -9.43 19.72 4.12
N LEU A 279 -8.14 19.68 4.48
CA LEU A 279 -7.64 18.91 5.63
C LEU A 279 -8.41 19.29 6.91
N GLY A 280 -8.81 18.27 7.66
CA GLY A 280 -9.60 18.39 8.89
C GLY A 280 -11.11 18.55 8.69
N VAL A 281 -11.60 18.53 7.44
CA VAL A 281 -13.04 18.68 7.15
C VAL A 281 -13.70 17.36 6.80
N GLU A 282 -13.18 16.64 5.81
CA GLU A 282 -13.80 15.38 5.35
C GLU A 282 -13.48 14.22 6.30
N GLU A 283 -12.27 14.22 6.85
CA GLU A 283 -11.81 13.27 7.86
C GLU A 283 -12.71 13.35 9.10
N ALA A 284 -13.00 14.56 9.58
CA ALA A 284 -13.83 14.77 10.77
C ALA A 284 -15.26 14.25 10.57
N LYS A 285 -15.85 14.45 9.39
CA LYS A 285 -17.19 13.92 9.08
C LYS A 285 -17.21 12.39 9.11
N ASP A 286 -16.21 11.76 8.51
CA ASP A 286 -16.08 10.31 8.47
C ASP A 286 -15.84 9.73 9.89
N GLN A 287 -15.05 10.39 10.73
CA GLN A 287 -14.87 10.01 12.14
C GLN A 287 -16.19 10.14 12.92
N MET A 288 -17.01 11.15 12.64
CA MET A 288 -18.35 11.27 13.24
C MET A 288 -19.31 10.15 12.80
N CYS A 289 -19.20 9.61 11.59
CA CYS A 289 -19.91 8.39 11.22
C CYS A 289 -19.51 7.20 12.11
N GLY A 290 -18.22 7.12 12.49
CA GLY A 290 -17.74 6.18 13.50
C GLY A 290 -18.38 6.39 14.87
N VAL A 291 -18.51 7.64 15.32
CA VAL A 291 -19.19 7.98 16.58
C VAL A 291 -20.66 7.56 16.57
N GLU A 292 -21.39 7.83 15.48
CA GLU A 292 -22.80 7.45 15.38
C GLU A 292 -22.98 5.93 15.29
N PHE A 293 -22.09 5.23 14.58
CA PHE A 293 -22.04 3.78 14.59
C PHE A 293 -21.86 3.23 16.01
N LEU A 294 -20.89 3.76 16.77
CA LEU A 294 -20.63 3.35 18.15
C LEU A 294 -21.84 3.56 19.08
N LYS A 295 -22.60 4.65 18.90
CA LYS A 295 -23.83 4.92 19.68
C LYS A 295 -24.98 3.96 19.37
N SER A 296 -24.95 3.29 18.21
CA SER A 296 -25.97 2.34 17.78
C SER A 296 -25.76 0.91 18.29
N LEU A 297 -24.59 0.61 18.86
CA LEU A 297 -24.21 -0.70 19.39
C LEU A 297 -24.78 -0.97 20.78
#